data_AF-A0A1H7AFA0-F1
#
_entry.id   AF-A0A1H7AFA0-F1
#
_cell.length_a   1.000
_cell.length_b   1.000
_cell.length_c   1.000
_cell.angle_alpha   90.00
_cell.angle_beta   90.00
_cell.angle_gamma   90.00
#
_symmetry.space_group_name_H-M   'P 1'
#
loop_
_entity.id
_entity.type
_entity.pdbx_description
1 polymer ?
#
loop_
_entity_poly.entity_id
_entity_poly.type
_entity_poly.pdbx_seq_one_letter_code
_entity_poly.pdbx_strand_id
1 'polypeptide(L)' 'ALAETINGLYKAEVIHRQSWKNREAVELATLTWVDWYNNRRLLEPIGNIPPAEAEAAYYQQLDESALAA' A
#
# COMPACT_ATOMS: atom_id res chain seq x y z
N ALA A 1 -14.24 -2.25 5.17
CA ALA A 1 -13.19 -2.83 6.05
C ALA A 1 -11.76 -2.54 5.54
N LEU A 2 -11.27 -3.12 4.43
CA LEU A 2 -9.86 -2.97 4.02
C LEU A 2 -9.44 -1.51 3.74
N ALA A 3 -10.23 -0.78 2.94
CA ALA A 3 -9.98 0.63 2.65
C ALA A 3 -9.98 1.49 3.92
N GLU A 4 -10.85 1.18 4.89
CA GLU A 4 -10.93 1.88 6.17
C GLU A 4 -9.68 1.62 7.01
N THR A 5 -9.18 0.38 7.04
CA THR A 5 -7.93 0.02 7.74
C THR A 5 -6.72 0.76 7.16
N ILE A 6 -6.57 0.76 5.83
CA ILE A 6 -5.45 1.45 5.16
C ILE A 6 -5.53 2.97 5.40
N ASN A 7 -6.73 3.56 5.30
CA ASN A 7 -6.91 4.98 5.57
C ASN A 7 -6.63 5.34 7.04
N GLY A 8 -7.03 4.48 7.98
CA GLY A 8 -6.70 4.63 9.40
C GLY A 8 -5.20 4.61 9.66
N LEU A 9 -4.50 3.67 9.02
CA LEU A 9 -3.05 3.52 9.12
C LEU A 9 -2.31 4.72 8.51
N TYR A 10 -2.71 5.17 7.33
CA TYR A 10 -2.17 6.38 6.70
C TYR A 10 -2.33 7.61 7.61
N LYS A 11 -3.51 7.80 8.21
CA LYS A 11 -3.74 8.90 9.16
C LYS A 11 -2.83 8.79 10.38
N ALA A 12 -2.67 7.59 10.93
CA ALA A 12 -1.80 7.37 12.08
C ALA A 12 -0.30 7.58 11.77
N GLU A 13 0.17 7.07 10.62
CA GLU A 13 1.59 7.05 10.25
C GLU A 13 2.07 8.30 9.51
N VAL A 14 1.16 9.16 9.02
CA VAL A 14 1.50 10.38 8.26
C VAL A 14 0.82 11.60 8.85
N ILE A 15 -0.51 11.61 8.91
CA ILE A 15 -1.28 12.82 9.24
C ILE A 15 -1.12 13.21 10.72
N HIS A 16 -1.21 12.27 11.65
CA HIS A 16 -1.21 12.54 13.09
C HIS A 16 0.19 12.66 13.70
N ARG A 17 1.27 12.34 12.95
CA ARG A 17 2.63 12.37 13.49
C ARG A 17 3.21 13.77 13.62
N GLN A 18 2.73 14.72 12.83
CA GLN A 18 3.21 16.09 12.84
C GLN A 18 2.19 17.05 12.23
N SER A 19 2.34 18.34 12.54
CA SER A 19 1.67 19.40 11.80
C SER A 19 2.41 19.68 10.48
N TRP A 20 1.65 19.95 9.43
CA TRP A 20 2.18 20.20 8.10
C TRP A 20 2.18 21.69 7.77
N LYS A 21 3.24 22.16 7.13
CA LYS A 21 3.43 23.58 6.80
C LYS A 21 2.43 24.08 5.75
N ASN A 22 2.15 23.24 4.77
CA ASN A 22 1.24 23.52 3.65
C ASN A 22 0.74 22.19 3.05
N ARG A 23 -0.15 22.30 2.07
CA ARG A 23 -0.75 21.16 1.41
C ARG A 23 0.28 20.37 0.58
N GLU A 24 1.21 21.05 -0.10
CA GLU A 24 2.22 20.41 -0.93
C GLU A 24 3.12 19.47 -0.11
N ALA A 25 3.44 19.84 1.13
CA ALA A 25 4.21 18.99 2.03
C ALA A 25 3.46 17.69 2.39
N VAL A 26 2.13 17.79 2.59
CA VAL A 26 1.27 16.60 2.83
C VAL A 26 1.26 15.72 1.58
N GLU A 27 1.09 16.31 0.39
CA GLU A 27 1.04 15.57 -0.86
C GLU A 27 2.34 14.79 -1.11
N LEU A 28 3.51 15.43 -0.93
CA LEU A 28 4.80 14.76 -1.08
C LEU A 28 4.98 13.62 -0.06
N ALA A 29 4.58 13.84 1.20
CA ALA A 29 4.66 12.80 2.22
C ALA A 29 3.70 11.64 1.94
N THR A 30 2.52 11.94 1.39
CA THR A 30 1.56 10.93 0.94
C THR A 30 2.18 10.07 -0.15
N LEU A 31 2.76 10.67 -1.19
CA LEU A 31 3.41 9.94 -2.28
C LEU A 31 4.54 9.06 -1.76
N THR A 32 5.36 9.59 -0.86
CA THR A 32 6.45 8.84 -0.22
C THR A 32 5.92 7.65 0.59
N TRP A 33 4.85 7.85 1.35
CA TRP A 33 4.24 6.79 2.15
C TRP A 33 3.58 5.72 1.27
N VAL A 34 2.91 6.11 0.19
CA VAL A 34 2.29 5.19 -0.78
C VAL A 34 3.35 4.34 -1.48
N ASP A 35 4.47 4.94 -1.93
CA ASP A 35 5.58 4.19 -2.51
C ASP A 35 6.12 3.17 -1.52
N TRP A 36 6.43 3.61 -0.30
CA TRP A 36 6.93 2.71 0.73
C TRP A 36 5.94 1.60 1.08
N TYR A 37 4.66 1.93 1.25
CA TYR A 37 3.63 0.96 1.62
C TYR A 37 3.48 -0.12 0.54
N ASN A 38 3.41 0.27 -0.74
CA ASN A 38 3.15 -0.71 -1.81
C ASN A 38 4.41 -1.47 -2.24
N ASN A 39 5.56 -0.81 -2.28
CA ASN A 39 6.77 -1.36 -2.90
C ASN A 39 7.82 -1.84 -1.90
N ARG A 40 7.68 -1.55 -0.60
CA ARG A 40 8.74 -1.85 0.40
C ARG A 40 8.22 -2.43 1.72
N ARG A 41 6.99 -2.11 2.12
CA ARG A 41 6.43 -2.58 3.39
C ARG A 41 6.12 -4.06 3.29
N LEU A 42 6.76 -4.87 4.13
CA LEU A 42 6.46 -6.29 4.23
C LEU A 42 5.22 -6.49 5.12
N LEU A 43 4.29 -7.31 4.66
CA LEU A 43 3.07 -7.63 5.38
C LEU A 43 3.00 -9.14 5.64
N GLU A 44 3.06 -9.52 6.92
CA GLU A 44 2.97 -10.92 7.36
C GLU A 44 1.75 -11.67 6.79
N PRO A 45 0.53 -11.08 6.73
CA PRO A 45 -0.66 -11.79 6.25
C PRO A 45 -0.59 -12.23 4.77
N ILE A 46 0.28 -11.61 3.96
CA ILE A 46 0.48 -11.94 2.55
C ILE A 46 1.84 -12.62 2.30
N GLY A 47 2.48 -13.15 3.36
CA GLY A 47 3.73 -13.89 3.24
C GLY A 47 5.00 -13.06 3.39
N ASN A 48 4.93 -11.91 4.06
CA ASN A 48 6.06 -10.99 4.26
C ASN A 48 6.68 -10.48 2.94
N ILE A 49 5.84 -10.18 1.96
CA ILE A 49 6.21 -9.52 0.71
C ILE A 49 5.53 -8.14 0.60
N PRO A 50 6.03 -7.24 -0.26
CA PRO A 50 5.34 -6.00 -0.59
C PRO A 50 3.95 -6.24 -1.20
N PRO A 51 2.95 -5.38 -0.92
CA PRO A 51 1.63 -5.46 -1.52
C PRO A 51 1.63 -5.52 -3.05
N ALA A 52 2.50 -4.74 -3.71
CA ALA A 52 2.60 -4.74 -5.17
C ALA A 52 3.06 -6.09 -5.72
N GLU A 53 3.96 -6.80 -5.02
CA GLU A 53 4.40 -8.14 -5.42
C GLU A 53 3.28 -9.17 -5.24
N ALA A 54 2.52 -9.09 -4.14
CA ALA A 54 1.38 -9.96 -3.91
C ALA A 54 0.28 -9.74 -4.96
N GLU A 55 0.00 -8.48 -5.32
CA GLU A 55 -0.96 -8.14 -6.37
C GLU A 55 -0.51 -8.65 -7.74
N ALA A 56 0.78 -8.49 -8.09
CA ALA A 56 1.34 -9.00 -9.34
C ALA A 56 1.23 -10.53 -9.43
N ALA A 57 1.58 -11.25 -8.35
CA ALA A 57 1.45 -12.70 -8.29
C ALA A 57 -0.01 -13.16 -8.42
N TYR A 58 -0.95 -12.46 -7.79
CA TYR A 58 -2.37 -12.74 -7.91
C TYR A 58 -2.87 -12.62 -9.36
N TYR A 59 -2.51 -11.53 -10.07
CA TYR A 59 -2.92 -11.36 -11.46
C TYR A 59 -2.26 -12.36 -12.41
N GLN A 60 -0.99 -12.74 -12.17
CA GLN A 60 -0.34 -13.80 -12.93
C GLN A 60 -1.09 -15.13 -12.79
N GLN A 61 -1.46 -15.52 -11.57
CA GLN A 61 -2.21 -16.75 -11.34
C GLN A 61 -3.60 -16.73 -12.00
N LEU A 62 -4.29 -15.58 -11.98
CA LEU A 62 -5.58 -15.43 -12.65
C LEU A 62 -5.46 -15.60 -14.17
N ASP A 63 -4.43 -15.01 -14.78
CA ASP A 63 -4.18 -15.11 -16.22
C ASP A 63 -3.86 -16.56 -16.62
N GLU A 64 -2.99 -17.24 -15.87
CA GLU A 64 -2.68 -18.66 -16.08
C GLU A 64 -3.91 -19.56 -15.95
N SER A 65 -4.75 -19.28 -14.96
CA SER A 65 -6.01 -20.02 -14.75
C SER A 65 -7.00 -19.79 -15.90
N ALA A 66 -7.05 -18.59 -16.46
CA ALA A 66 -7.90 -18.25 -17.60
C ALA A 66 -7.39 -18.88 -18.92
N LEU A 67 -6.07 -19.00 -19.10
CA LEU A 67 -5.45 -19.68 -20.25
C LEU A 67 -5.62 -21.21 -20.20
N ALA A 68 -5.77 -21.79 -19.01
CA ALA A 68 -5.93 -23.23 -18.81
C ALA A 68 -7.39 -23.73 -18.90
N ALA A 69 -8.37 -22.81 -18.99
CA ALA A 69 -9.82 -23.09 -19.06
C ALA A 69 -10.34 -23.15 -20.49
#